data_AF-A0AA40SP25-F1
#
_entry.id   AF-A0AA40SP25-F1
#
_cell.length_a   1.000
_cell.length_b   1.000
_cell.length_c   1.000
_cell.angle_alpha   90.00
_cell.angle_beta   90.00
_cell.angle_gamma   90.00
#
_symmetry.space_group_name_H-M   'P 1'
#
loop_
_entity.id
_entity.type
_entity.pdbx_description
1 polymer ?
#
loop_
_entity_poly.entity_id
_entity_poly.type
_entity_poly.pdbx_seq_one_letter_code
_entity_poly.pdbx_strand_id
1 'polypeptide(L)' 'MSRDDAPAAPSEAGLSLQVRRGDPTPEELAAVMAVVTEAYQVEASTALADDEPEISAWQVSARALREPLRRELGWRG' A
#
# COMPACT_ATOMS: atom_id res chain seq x y z
N MET A 1 13.01 -21.48 -26.66
CA MET A 1 12.72 -20.08 -26.28
C MET A 1 11.21 -20.00 -26.16
N SER A 2 10.61 -20.28 -24.99
CA SER A 2 10.55 -19.41 -23.80
C SER A 2 9.78 -18.12 -24.08
N ARG A 3 8.47 -18.14 -23.82
CA ARG A 3 7.74 -17.30 -22.85
C ARG A 3 6.24 -17.53 -23.02
N ASP A 4 5.72 -18.52 -22.30
CA ASP A 4 4.40 -18.39 -21.68
C ASP A 4 4.60 -17.43 -20.50
N ASP A 5 4.54 -16.13 -20.77
CA ASP A 5 4.57 -15.08 -19.75
C ASP A 5 3.34 -14.21 -19.99
N ALA A 6 2.16 -14.84 -19.88
CA ALA A 6 0.97 -14.08 -19.57
C ALA A 6 1.19 -13.53 -18.15
N PRO A 7 1.02 -12.23 -17.89
CA PRO A 7 1.12 -11.71 -16.54
C PRO A 7 0.11 -12.49 -15.71
N ALA A 8 0.59 -13.27 -14.74
CA ALA A 8 -0.27 -13.89 -13.75
C ALA A 8 -1.16 -12.77 -13.22
N ALA A 9 -2.48 -12.92 -13.40
CA ALA A 9 -3.44 -12.02 -12.78
C ALA A 9 -3.02 -11.88 -11.31
N PRO A 10 -3.03 -10.66 -10.72
CA PRO A 10 -2.63 -10.48 -9.34
C PRO A 10 -3.46 -11.46 -8.54
N SER A 11 -2.82 -12.53 -8.04
CA SER A 11 -3.46 -13.39 -7.07
C SER A 11 -3.84 -12.44 -5.95
N GLU A 12 -5.13 -12.36 -5.60
CA GLU A 12 -5.53 -11.68 -4.38
C GLU A 12 -4.51 -12.07 -3.32
N ALA A 13 -3.68 -11.12 -2.90
CA ALA A 13 -2.51 -11.41 -2.10
C ALA A 13 -3.00 -11.71 -0.69
N GLY A 14 -3.57 -12.89 -0.52
CA GLY A 14 -4.11 -13.37 0.73
C GLY A 14 -3.00 -13.41 1.76
N LEU A 15 -3.32 -12.98 2.98
CA LEU A 15 -2.42 -13.08 4.12
C LEU A 15 -2.00 -14.55 4.31
N SER A 16 -0.68 -14.80 4.30
CA SER A 16 -0.12 -16.13 4.55
C SER A 16 0.45 -16.22 5.97
N LEU A 17 0.06 -17.28 6.70
CA LEU A 17 0.53 -17.55 8.06
C LEU A 17 1.34 -18.86 8.06
N GLN A 18 2.56 -18.82 8.59
CA GLN A 18 3.43 -20.00 8.71
C GLN A 18 3.84 -20.24 10.17
N VAL A 19 3.50 -21.41 10.70
CA VAL A 19 3.93 -21.84 12.04
C VAL A 19 5.37 -22.37 11.96
N ARG A 20 6.30 -21.73 12.67
CA ARG A 20 7.72 -22.16 12.71
C ARG A 20 8.02 -23.20 13.77
N ARG A 21 7.19 -23.27 14.83
CA ARG A 21 7.35 -24.17 15.97
C ARG A 21 6.02 -24.39 16.68
N GLY A 22 5.82 -25.58 17.25
CA GLY A 22 4.59 -25.98 17.95
C GLY A 22 3.62 -26.71 17.03
N ASP A 23 2.50 -27.15 17.60
CA ASP A 23 1.40 -27.80 16.89
C ASP A 23 0.07 -27.18 17.39
N PRO A 24 -0.23 -25.94 16.98
CA PRO A 24 -1.44 -25.25 17.44
C PRO A 24 -2.67 -25.94 16.91
N THR A 25 -3.74 -25.92 17.70
CA THR A 25 -5.00 -26.49 17.23
C THR A 25 -5.61 -25.61 16.12
N PRO A 26 -6.53 -26.17 15.30
CA PRO A 26 -7.26 -25.39 14.31
C PRO A 26 -7.99 -24.17 14.91
N GLU A 27 -8.53 -24.32 16.12
CA GLU A 27 -9.24 -23.25 16.83
C GLU A 27 -8.30 -22.11 17.24
N GLU A 28 -7.09 -22.44 17.69
CA GLU A 28 -6.08 -21.44 18.04
C GLU A 28 -5.61 -20.67 16.81
N LEU A 29 -5.38 -21.36 15.68
CA LEU A 29 -5.05 -20.72 14.41
C LEU A 29 -6.19 -19.81 13.93
N ALA A 30 -7.44 -20.26 14.04
CA ALA A 30 -8.61 -19.46 13.68
C ALA A 30 -8.71 -18.20 14.54
N ALA A 31 -8.45 -18.31 15.86
CA ALA A 31 -8.46 -17.16 16.77
C ALA A 31 -7.41 -16.11 16.37
N VAL A 32 -6.18 -16.53 16.04
CA VAL A 32 -5.12 -15.62 15.58
C VAL A 32 -5.51 -14.95 14.26
N MET A 33 -6.00 -15.73 13.29
CA MET A 33 -6.41 -15.19 12.00
C MET A 33 -7.55 -14.17 12.13
N ALA A 34 -8.52 -14.43 13.02
CA ALA A 34 -9.62 -13.50 13.28
C ALA A 34 -9.12 -12.15 13.79
N VAL A 35 -8.24 -12.15 14.80
CA VAL A 35 -7.68 -10.93 15.38
C VAL A 35 -6.84 -10.15 14.37
N VAL A 36 -5.98 -10.83 13.60
CA VAL A 36 -5.14 -10.17 12.58
C VAL A 36 -6.00 -9.59 11.46
N THR A 37 -7.04 -10.30 11.05
CA THR A 37 -7.97 -9.82 10.02
C THR A 37 -8.76 -8.61 10.51
N GLU A 38 -9.25 -8.62 11.75
CA GLU A 38 -9.93 -7.48 12.36
C GLU A 38 -9.01 -6.26 12.43
N ALA A 39 -7.78 -6.42 12.91
CA ALA A 39 -6.80 -5.33 12.95
C ALA A 39 -6.53 -4.75 11.55
N TYR A 40 -6.34 -5.61 10.55
CA TYR A 40 -6.14 -5.18 9.17
C TYR A 40 -7.36 -4.45 8.61
N GLN A 41 -8.57 -4.93 8.89
CA GLN A 41 -9.81 -4.28 8.43
C GLN A 41 -10.00 -2.91 9.06
N VAL A 42 -9.71 -2.76 10.36
CA VAL A 42 -9.75 -1.47 11.04
C VAL A 42 -8.75 -0.51 10.39
N GLU A 43 -7.50 -0.92 10.21
CA GLU A 43 -6.47 -0.10 9.56
C GLU A 43 -6.89 0.28 8.13
N ALA A 44 -7.34 -0.68 7.32
CA ALA A 44 -7.79 -0.44 5.95
C ALA A 44 -9.00 0.50 5.90
N SER A 45 -9.95 0.39 6.83
CA SER A 45 -11.11 1.30 6.89
C SER A 45 -10.73 2.74 7.23
N THR A 46 -9.60 2.93 7.92
CA THR A 46 -9.03 4.25 8.24
C THR A 46 -8.05 4.76 7.18
N ALA A 47 -7.66 3.91 6.23
CA ALA A 47 -6.79 4.30 5.14
C ALA A 47 -7.57 5.18 4.16
N LEU A 48 -7.30 6.48 4.19
CA LEU A 48 -7.93 7.49 3.33
C LEU A 48 -7.31 7.58 1.92
N ALA A 49 -6.54 6.58 1.49
CA ALA A 49 -5.98 6.58 0.16
C ALA A 49 -7.06 6.12 -0.83
N ASP A 50 -7.59 7.05 -1.62
CA ASP A 50 -8.47 6.70 -2.73
C ASP A 50 -7.72 5.80 -3.73
N ASP A 51 -8.39 4.75 -4.22
CA ASP A 51 -7.85 3.80 -5.20
C ASP A 51 -7.59 4.44 -6.57
N GLU A 52 -8.17 5.62 -6.82
CA GLU A 52 -7.94 6.36 -8.04
C GLU A 52 -6.57 7.08 -7.95
N PRO A 53 -5.67 6.91 -8.93
CA PRO A 53 -4.44 7.68 -8.97
C PRO A 53 -4.75 9.15 -9.27
N GLU A 54 -5.12 9.92 -8.26
CA GLU A 54 -5.27 11.36 -8.39
C GLU A 54 -3.90 12.04 -8.44
N ILE A 55 -3.76 13.03 -9.31
CA ILE A 55 -2.55 13.86 -9.34
C ILE A 55 -2.53 14.68 -8.06
N SER A 56 -1.65 14.33 -7.13
CA SER A 56 -1.53 15.03 -5.85
C SER A 56 -1.25 16.53 -6.03
N ALA A 57 -1.75 17.36 -5.11
CA ALA A 57 -1.43 18.80 -5.08
C ALA A 57 0.08 19.06 -5.06
N TRP A 58 0.87 18.14 -4.49
CA TRP A 58 2.33 18.15 -4.57
C TRP A 58 2.86 17.92 -5.99
N GLN A 59 2.35 16.92 -6.72
CA GLN A 59 2.74 16.69 -8.12
C GLN A 59 2.33 17.87 -9.04
N VAL A 60 1.18 18.50 -8.78
CA VAL A 60 0.74 19.71 -9.49
C VAL A 60 1.68 20.88 -9.22
N SER A 61 1.97 21.18 -7.95
CA SER A 61 2.86 22.28 -7.56
C SER A 61 4.31 22.06 -7.99
N ALA A 62 4.84 20.84 -7.88
CA ALA A 62 6.18 20.47 -8.34
C ALA A 62 6.38 20.69 -9.84
N ARG A 63 5.32 20.56 -10.66
CA ARG A 63 5.39 20.87 -12.10
C ARG A 63 5.66 22.35 -12.36
N ALA A 64 5.07 23.24 -11.56
CA ALA A 64 5.31 24.68 -11.67
C ALA A 64 6.74 25.08 -11.23
N LEU A 65 7.39 24.26 -10.40
CA LEU A 65 8.77 24.42 -9.94
C LEU A 65 9.84 23.87 -10.90
N ARG A 66 9.43 23.32 -12.06
CA ARG A 66 10.39 22.87 -13.10
C ARG A 66 11.11 24.02 -13.78
N GLU A 67 10.52 25.22 -13.77
CA GLU A 67 11.26 26.43 -14.06
C GLU A 67 12.14 26.74 -12.85
N PRO A 68 13.43 27.07 -13.02
CA PRO A 68 14.28 27.48 -11.91
C PRO A 68 13.58 28.57 -11.09
N LEU A 69 13.45 28.31 -9.79
CA LEU A 69 12.95 29.30 -8.85
C LEU A 69 13.75 30.60 -9.02
N ARG A 70 13.05 31.71 -9.28
CA ARG A 70 13.65 33.05 -9.43
C ARG A 70 14.30 33.46 -8.10
N ARG A 71 15.58 33.16 -7.95
CA ARG A 71 16.36 33.42 -6.72
C ARG A 71 16.43 34.92 -6.41
N GLU A 72 16.29 35.76 -7.44
CA GLU A 72 16.22 37.23 -7.34
C GLU A 72 14.99 37.79 -6.59
N LEU A 73 13.92 37.02 -6.35
CA LEU A 73 12.71 37.53 -5.70
C LEU A 73 12.69 37.38 -4.16
N GLY A 74 13.63 36.65 -3.55
CA GLY A 74 13.71 36.47 -2.10
C GLY A 74 12.49 35.75 -1.46
N TRP A 75 12.58 35.46 -0.16
CA TRP A 75 11.54 34.73 0.60
C TRP A 75 10.58 35.66 1.38
N ARG A 76 10.54 36.95 1.04
CA ARG A 76 9.68 37.96 1.70
C ARG A 76 8.77 38.59 0.66
N GLY A 77 7.70 37.88 0.32
CA GLY A 77 6.49 38.41 -0.30
C GLY A 77 5.36 38.42 0.70
#